data_AF-T1D330-F1
#
_entry.id   AF-T1D330-F1
#
_cell.length_a   1.000
_cell.length_b   1.000
_cell.length_c   1.000
_cell.angle_alpha   90.00
_cell.angle_beta   90.00
_cell.angle_gamma   90.00
#
_symmetry.space_group_name_H-M   'P 1'
#
loop_
_entity.id
_entity.type
_entity.pdbx_description
1 polymer ?
#
loop_
_entity_poly.entity_id
_entity_poly.type
_entity_poly.pdbx_seq_one_letter_code
_entity_poly.pdbx_strand_id
1 'polypeptide(L)'
;KVKGNAEMVGRTREKYHRFSDSFNELSGRLWAANDRISIDYGGIEIVSMVTDLSRLTIHEGIKEIEESHYPKDRTRRSGGDRKGLTVKNPDLVIKLRALVEPSIAGNPQSSIIWVSKSLRHLETGMNASGFAKIGNIHHGEEFN
;
A
#
# COMPACT_ATOMS: atom_id res chain seq x y z
N LYS A 1 18.21 -21.09 31.69
CA LYS A 1 17.12 -20.58 30.81
C LYS A 1 17.61 -19.54 29.78
N VAL A 2 18.48 -18.59 30.12
CA VAL A 2 18.92 -17.49 29.22
C VAL A 2 19.66 -17.95 27.94
N LYS A 3 20.47 -19.01 28.02
CA LYS A 3 21.30 -19.48 26.89
C LYS A 3 20.48 -19.97 25.69
N GLY A 4 19.32 -20.60 25.93
CA GLY A 4 18.45 -21.12 24.87
C GLY A 4 17.72 -20.01 24.09
N ASN A 5 17.38 -18.90 24.74
CA ASN A 5 16.75 -17.76 24.06
C ASN A 5 17.72 -17.06 23.11
N ALA A 6 18.99 -16.90 23.50
CA ALA A 6 19.99 -16.25 22.65
C ALA A 6 20.27 -17.05 21.36
N GLU A 7 20.35 -18.38 21.46
CA GLU A 7 20.48 -19.24 20.29
C GLU A 7 19.25 -19.16 19.39
N MET A 8 18.05 -19.16 19.98
CA MET A 8 16.79 -19.01 19.24
C MET A 8 16.70 -17.67 18.50
N VAL A 9 17.07 -16.57 19.16
CA VAL A 9 17.15 -15.24 18.54
C VAL A 9 18.11 -15.25 17.36
N GLY A 10 19.29 -15.88 17.51
CA GLY A 10 20.25 -16.01 16.41
C GLY A 10 19.68 -16.78 15.22
N ARG A 11 19.02 -17.92 15.47
CA ARG A 11 18.40 -18.74 14.41
C ARG A 11 17.25 -18.02 13.71
N THR A 12 16.35 -17.38 14.46
CA THR A 12 15.24 -16.59 13.89
C THR A 12 15.76 -15.40 13.08
N ARG A 13 16.81 -14.72 13.56
CA ARG A 13 17.48 -13.63 12.83
C ARG A 13 18.07 -14.09 11.50
N GLU A 14 18.75 -15.22 11.50
CA GLU A 14 19.30 -15.79 10.27
C GLU A 14 18.19 -16.12 9.27
N LYS A 15 17.12 -16.79 9.71
CA LYS A 15 15.98 -17.10 8.84
C LYS A 15 15.34 -15.83 8.26
N TYR A 16 15.20 -14.77 9.06
CA TYR A 16 14.61 -13.51 8.62
C TYR A 16 15.47 -12.83 7.54
N HIS A 17 16.77 -12.67 7.80
CA HIS A 17 17.67 -11.97 6.87
C HIS A 17 17.87 -12.68 5.53
N ARG A 18 17.64 -14.00 5.45
CA ARG A 18 17.71 -14.74 4.17
C ARG A 18 16.70 -14.22 3.14
N PHE A 19 15.59 -13.62 3.57
CA PHE A 19 14.50 -13.21 2.67
C PHE A 19 13.98 -11.79 2.95
N SER A 20 14.48 -11.09 3.97
CA SER A 20 13.94 -9.80 4.42
C SER A 20 13.89 -8.75 3.30
N ASP A 21 14.88 -8.75 2.40
CA ASP A 21 14.98 -7.78 1.31
C ASP A 21 13.89 -7.95 0.25
N SER A 22 13.29 -9.14 0.18
CA SER A 22 12.16 -9.44 -0.73
C SER A 22 10.80 -9.18 -0.11
N PHE A 23 10.75 -8.90 1.20
CA PHE A 23 9.48 -8.75 1.90
C PHE A 23 8.85 -7.38 1.63
N ASN A 24 7.55 -7.43 1.40
CA ASN A 24 6.64 -6.30 1.56
C ASN A 24 5.98 -6.35 2.95
N GLU A 25 5.13 -5.37 3.26
CA GLU A 25 4.44 -5.26 4.55
C GLU A 25 3.69 -6.56 4.93
N LEU A 26 2.98 -7.17 3.98
CA LEU A 26 2.19 -8.38 4.21
C LEU A 26 3.06 -9.61 4.41
N SER A 27 3.99 -9.87 3.49
CA SER A 27 4.87 -11.04 3.55
C SER A 27 5.75 -11.01 4.80
N GLY A 28 6.25 -9.83 5.19
CA GLY A 28 6.95 -9.65 6.46
C GLY A 28 6.07 -9.99 7.68
N ARG A 29 4.83 -9.51 7.70
CA ARG A 29 3.86 -9.82 8.77
C ARG A 29 3.51 -11.31 8.86
N LEU A 30 3.22 -11.94 7.72
CA LEU A 30 2.88 -13.37 7.66
C LEU A 30 4.08 -14.25 8.03
N TRP A 31 5.28 -13.89 7.59
CA TRP A 31 6.50 -14.59 7.97
C TRP A 31 6.73 -14.54 9.49
N ALA A 32 6.59 -13.35 10.08
CA ALA A 32 6.76 -13.15 11.52
C ALA A 32 5.72 -13.92 12.34
N ALA A 33 4.45 -13.91 11.88
CA ALA A 33 3.40 -14.70 12.49
C ALA A 33 3.67 -16.21 12.42
N ASN A 34 4.12 -16.70 11.26
CA ASN A 34 4.48 -18.11 11.08
C ASN A 34 5.66 -18.52 11.98
N ASP A 35 6.74 -17.73 12.04
CA ASP A 35 7.90 -18.06 12.89
C ASP A 35 7.50 -18.01 14.37
N ARG A 36 6.66 -17.04 14.78
CA ARG A 36 6.07 -17.05 16.14
C ARG A 36 5.34 -18.35 16.41
N ILE A 37 4.45 -18.81 15.51
CA ILE A 37 3.64 -20.03 15.71
C ILE A 37 4.55 -21.25 15.93
N SER A 38 5.74 -21.26 15.31
CA SER A 38 6.72 -22.33 15.48
C SER A 38 7.50 -22.30 16.80
N ILE A 39 7.39 -21.23 17.60
CA ILE A 39 8.15 -21.05 18.85
C ILE A 39 7.19 -21.14 20.05
N ASP A 40 7.37 -22.17 20.87
CA ASP A 40 6.49 -22.45 22.02
C ASP A 40 6.48 -21.34 23.08
N TYR A 41 7.65 -20.87 23.53
CA TYR A 41 7.75 -19.92 24.65
C TYR A 41 8.55 -18.67 24.27
N GLY A 42 7.98 -17.48 24.56
CA GLY A 42 8.64 -16.20 24.31
C GLY A 42 8.74 -15.80 22.83
N GLY A 43 8.13 -16.56 21.92
CA GLY A 43 8.23 -16.34 20.46
C GLY A 43 7.84 -14.94 20.01
N ILE A 44 6.83 -14.32 20.61
CA ILE A 44 6.43 -12.94 20.28
C ILE A 44 7.56 -11.96 20.54
N GLU A 45 8.27 -12.08 21.66
CA GLU A 45 9.34 -11.16 22.02
C GLU A 45 10.58 -11.36 21.16
N ILE A 46 10.93 -12.62 20.88
CA ILE A 46 12.03 -12.99 19.99
C ILE A 46 11.78 -12.47 18.57
N VAL A 47 10.61 -12.75 18.00
CA VAL A 47 10.27 -12.36 16.63
C VAL A 47 10.14 -10.84 16.50
N SER A 48 9.52 -10.17 17.48
CA SER A 48 9.42 -8.71 17.48
C SER A 48 10.80 -8.05 17.50
N MET A 49 11.74 -8.57 18.31
CA MET A 49 13.12 -8.08 18.37
C MET A 49 13.92 -8.33 17.09
N VAL A 50 13.64 -9.42 16.37
CA VAL A 50 14.36 -9.75 15.13
C VAL A 50 13.84 -8.97 13.93
N THR A 51 12.52 -8.79 13.85
CA THR A 51 11.85 -8.24 12.67
C THR A 51 11.53 -6.75 12.79
N ASP A 52 11.76 -6.15 13.96
CA ASP A 52 11.31 -4.81 14.35
C ASP A 52 9.80 -4.56 14.19
N LEU A 53 9.02 -5.63 14.03
CA LEU A 53 7.56 -5.54 13.96
C LEU A 53 6.95 -5.39 15.34
N SER A 54 5.87 -4.61 15.40
CA SER A 54 5.10 -4.47 16.64
C SER A 54 4.46 -5.80 17.02
N ARG A 55 4.33 -6.04 18.33
CA ARG A 55 3.63 -7.24 18.85
C ARG A 55 2.19 -7.33 18.32
N LEU A 56 1.54 -6.18 18.12
CA LEU A 56 0.21 -6.09 17.54
C LEU A 56 0.20 -6.62 16.09
N THR A 57 1.15 -6.18 15.26
CA THR A 57 1.30 -6.61 13.87
C THR A 57 1.51 -8.11 13.76
N ILE A 58 2.33 -8.69 14.64
CA ILE A 58 2.54 -10.15 14.70
C ILE A 58 1.25 -10.87 15.08
N HIS A 59 0.49 -10.31 16.04
CA HIS A 59 -0.79 -10.87 16.47
C HIS A 59 -1.87 -10.82 15.38
N GLU A 60 -1.91 -9.72 14.61
CA GLU A 60 -2.76 -9.64 13.41
C GLU A 60 -2.38 -10.69 12.39
N GLY A 61 -1.09 -10.86 12.09
CA GLY A 61 -0.63 -11.90 11.17
C GLY A 61 -0.99 -13.32 11.62
N ILE A 62 -0.97 -13.60 12.92
CA ILE A 62 -1.40 -14.90 13.48
C ILE A 62 -2.88 -15.13 13.19
N LYS A 63 -3.73 -14.14 13.48
CA LYS A 63 -5.17 -14.20 13.16
C LYS A 63 -5.39 -14.40 11.67
N GLU A 64 -4.66 -13.68 10.83
CA GLU A 64 -4.73 -13.82 9.37
C GLU A 64 -4.39 -15.25 8.91
N ILE A 65 -3.38 -15.90 9.49
CA ILE A 65 -3.03 -17.28 9.18
C ILE A 65 -4.10 -18.26 9.68
N GLU A 66 -4.52 -18.13 10.94
CA GLU A 66 -5.52 -19.01 11.57
C GLU A 66 -6.87 -18.94 10.84
N GLU A 67 -7.30 -17.75 10.43
CA GLU A 67 -8.53 -17.53 9.66
C GLU A 67 -8.36 -17.79 8.16
N SER A 68 -7.13 -18.08 7.69
CA SER A 68 -6.78 -18.12 6.26
C SER A 68 -7.23 -16.87 5.50
N HIS A 69 -7.22 -15.72 6.19
CA HIS A 69 -7.81 -14.46 5.76
C HIS A 69 -6.74 -13.38 5.58
N TYR A 70 -5.88 -13.59 4.58
CA TYR A 70 -4.91 -12.62 4.10
C TYR A 70 -5.07 -12.35 2.60
N PRO A 71 -4.74 -11.15 2.12
CA PRO A 71 -4.74 -10.84 0.70
C PRO A 71 -3.84 -11.80 -0.11
N LYS A 72 -4.33 -12.32 -1.25
CA LYS A 72 -3.55 -13.20 -2.15
C LYS A 72 -2.88 -12.44 -3.30
N ASP A 73 -3.57 -11.41 -3.82
CA ASP A 73 -3.14 -10.67 -5.01
C ASP A 73 -2.66 -9.24 -4.71
N ARG A 74 -2.69 -8.81 -3.44
CA ARG A 74 -2.34 -7.45 -3.01
C ARG A 74 -1.57 -7.48 -1.70
N THR A 75 -0.72 -6.49 -1.46
CA THR A 75 -0.02 -6.34 -0.17
C THR A 75 -0.92 -5.82 0.95
N ARG A 76 -2.01 -5.11 0.64
CA ARG A 76 -2.96 -4.60 1.64
C ARG A 76 -4.37 -5.09 1.33
N ARG A 77 -5.19 -5.27 2.38
CA ARG A 77 -6.64 -5.43 2.22
C ARG A 77 -7.21 -4.21 1.48
N SER A 78 -8.27 -4.43 0.72
CA SER A 78 -8.99 -3.34 0.07
C SER A 78 -9.49 -2.33 1.11
N GLY A 79 -9.40 -1.03 0.77
CA GLY A 79 -9.94 0.06 1.61
C GLY A 79 -8.95 0.75 2.56
N GLY A 80 -7.66 0.38 2.56
CA GLY A 80 -6.64 1.05 3.37
C GLY A 80 -6.14 2.40 2.83
N ASP A 81 -6.42 2.70 1.55
CA ASP A 81 -6.05 3.99 0.96
C ASP A 81 -7.16 5.03 1.17
N ARG A 82 -6.76 6.30 1.20
CA ARG A 82 -7.73 7.39 1.13
C ARG A 82 -8.54 7.19 -0.14
N LYS A 83 -9.85 6.97 0.00
CA LYS A 83 -10.77 6.91 -1.14
C LYS A 83 -10.47 8.09 -2.07
N GLY A 84 -10.14 7.79 -3.32
CA GLY A 84 -9.80 8.79 -4.33
C GLY A 84 -10.86 9.89 -4.37
N LEU A 85 -10.45 11.12 -4.69
CA LEU A 85 -11.36 12.26 -4.73
C LEU A 85 -12.50 12.03 -5.75
N THR A 86 -12.27 11.19 -6.76
CA THR A 86 -13.26 10.70 -7.73
C THR A 86 -14.41 9.93 -7.10
N VAL A 87 -14.15 9.13 -6.06
CA VAL A 87 -15.19 8.39 -5.32
C VAL A 87 -16.04 9.32 -4.46
N LYS A 88 -15.45 10.40 -3.94
CA LYS A 88 -16.17 11.40 -3.14
C LYS A 88 -16.94 12.40 -4.01
N ASN A 89 -16.40 12.71 -5.18
CA ASN A 89 -16.92 13.71 -6.10
C ASN A 89 -16.93 13.13 -7.52
N PRO A 90 -18.02 12.48 -7.96
CA PRO A 90 -18.11 11.91 -9.30
C PRO A 90 -17.98 12.96 -10.42
N ASP A 91 -18.43 14.19 -10.17
CA ASP A 91 -18.31 15.31 -11.11
C ASP A 91 -16.86 15.76 -11.38
N LEU A 92 -15.91 15.32 -10.55
CA LEU A 92 -14.49 15.68 -10.68
C LEU A 92 -13.93 15.28 -12.05
N VAL A 93 -14.26 14.07 -12.52
CA VAL A 93 -13.75 13.57 -13.80
C VAL A 93 -14.32 14.38 -14.97
N ILE A 94 -15.61 14.73 -14.90
CA ILE A 94 -16.29 15.53 -15.93
C ILE A 94 -15.65 16.92 -16.02
N LYS A 95 -15.43 17.59 -14.89
CA LYS A 95 -14.81 18.92 -14.90
C LYS A 95 -13.34 18.88 -15.34
N LEU A 96 -12.60 17.83 -14.98
CA LEU A 96 -11.22 17.66 -15.46
C LEU A 96 -11.19 17.51 -16.97
N ARG A 97 -12.07 16.65 -17.49
CA ARG A 97 -12.18 16.40 -18.93
C ARG A 97 -12.55 17.67 -19.68
N ALA A 98 -13.55 18.44 -19.21
CA ALA A 98 -13.92 19.72 -19.80
C ALA A 98 -12.76 20.76 -19.79
N LEU A 99 -11.92 20.75 -18.75
CA LEU A 99 -10.76 21.64 -18.66
C LEU A 99 -9.64 21.26 -19.63
N VAL A 100 -9.50 19.96 -19.92
CA VAL A 100 -8.44 19.36 -20.74
C VAL A 100 -8.82 19.32 -22.22
N GLU A 101 -10.08 19.04 -22.57
CA GLU A 101 -10.60 18.87 -23.94
C GLU A 101 -10.14 19.94 -24.93
N PRO A 102 -10.21 21.25 -24.61
CA PRO A 102 -9.77 22.31 -25.53
C PRO A 102 -8.26 22.35 -25.79
N SER A 103 -7.48 21.63 -24.99
CA SER A 103 -6.02 21.57 -25.04
C SER A 103 -5.48 20.20 -25.43
N ILE A 104 -6.36 19.30 -25.86
CA ILE A 104 -5.98 17.99 -26.40
C ILE A 104 -5.34 18.22 -27.77
N ALA A 105 -4.11 17.76 -27.93
CA ALA A 105 -3.45 17.67 -29.23
C ALA A 105 -3.42 16.21 -29.69
N GLY A 106 -3.83 15.95 -30.94
CA GLY A 106 -3.91 14.59 -31.50
C GLY A 106 -5.31 13.99 -31.43
N ASN A 107 -5.42 12.66 -31.51
CA ASN A 107 -6.71 11.95 -31.55
C ASN A 107 -7.30 11.82 -30.12
N PRO A 108 -8.49 12.38 -29.85
CA PRO A 108 -9.16 12.30 -28.55
C PRO A 108 -9.51 10.88 -28.09
N GLN A 109 -9.53 9.90 -29.00
CA GLN A 109 -9.84 8.50 -28.71
C GLN A 109 -8.60 7.64 -28.40
N SER A 110 -7.41 8.23 -28.33
CA SER A 110 -6.18 7.49 -27.99
C SER A 110 -6.11 7.15 -26.51
N SER A 111 -5.47 6.02 -26.17
CA SER A 111 -5.26 5.58 -24.78
C SER A 111 -4.42 6.55 -23.95
N ILE A 112 -3.71 7.48 -24.60
CA ILE A 112 -2.89 8.52 -23.97
C ILE A 112 -3.28 9.87 -24.56
N ILE A 113 -3.84 10.74 -23.73
CA ILE A 113 -4.22 12.09 -24.13
C ILE A 113 -3.03 13.02 -23.91
N TRP A 114 -2.54 13.63 -24.99
CA TRP A 114 -1.51 14.68 -24.92
C TRP A 114 -2.18 16.03 -24.69
N VAL A 115 -1.83 16.69 -23.59
CA VAL A 115 -2.42 17.97 -23.17
C VAL A 115 -1.33 19.02 -23.10
N SER A 116 -1.57 20.20 -23.68
CA SER A 116 -0.62 21.32 -23.62
C SER A 116 -0.65 22.09 -22.28
N LYS A 117 -1.60 21.78 -21.39
CA LYS A 117 -1.76 22.42 -20.07
C LYS A 117 -0.86 21.75 -19.04
N SER A 118 -0.18 22.58 -18.25
CA SER A 118 0.59 22.11 -17.09
C SER A 118 -0.32 21.71 -15.93
N LEU A 119 0.20 20.88 -15.03
CA LEU A 119 -0.51 20.47 -13.80
C LEU A 119 -1.02 21.66 -12.98
N ARG A 120 -0.22 22.74 -12.87
CA ARG A 120 -0.61 23.97 -12.15
C ARG A 120 -1.80 24.68 -12.79
N HIS A 121 -1.89 24.67 -14.11
CA HIS A 121 -3.02 25.25 -14.83
C HIS A 121 -4.30 24.41 -14.60
N LEU A 122 -4.16 23.09 -14.56
CA LEU A 122 -5.27 22.18 -14.25
C LEU A 122 -5.76 22.35 -12.81
N GLU A 123 -4.83 22.43 -11.85
CA GLU A 123 -5.13 22.68 -10.43
C GLU A 123 -5.87 24.01 -10.25
N THR A 124 -5.40 25.08 -10.91
CA THR A 124 -6.04 26.41 -10.83
C THR A 124 -7.47 26.38 -11.38
N GLY A 125 -7.69 25.77 -12.56
CA GLY A 125 -9.03 25.66 -13.14
C GLY A 125 -9.98 24.79 -12.30
N MET A 126 -9.45 23.77 -11.64
CA MET A 126 -10.21 22.92 -10.73
C MET A 126 -10.57 23.60 -9.41
N ASN A 127 -9.65 24.37 -8.83
CA ASN A 127 -9.91 25.19 -7.65
C ASN A 127 -11.01 26.22 -7.95
N ALA A 128 -10.95 26.89 -9.11
CA ALA A 128 -11.99 27.83 -9.55
C ALA A 128 -13.36 27.14 -9.75
N SER A 129 -13.36 25.84 -10.05
CA SER A 129 -14.57 25.01 -10.20
C SER A 129 -15.10 24.40 -8.89
N GLY A 130 -14.51 24.78 -7.75
CA GLY A 130 -14.95 24.39 -6.40
C GLY A 130 -14.18 23.21 -5.77
N PHE A 131 -13.14 22.68 -6.42
CA PHE A 131 -12.37 21.54 -5.90
C PHE A 131 -11.07 22.02 -5.24
N ALA A 132 -11.08 22.24 -3.93
CA ALA A 132 -10.06 23.03 -3.24
C ALA A 132 -8.64 22.40 -3.08
N LYS A 133 -8.42 21.12 -3.43
CA LYS A 133 -7.11 20.45 -3.26
C LYS A 133 -6.95 19.26 -4.21
N ILE A 134 -6.29 19.44 -5.35
CA ILE A 134 -5.86 18.35 -6.23
C ILE A 134 -4.33 18.37 -6.28
N GLY A 135 -3.67 17.56 -5.45
CA GLY A 135 -2.21 17.58 -5.28
C GLY A 135 -1.42 16.71 -6.26
N ASN A 136 -1.97 15.56 -6.65
CA ASN A 136 -1.34 14.63 -7.60
C ASN A 136 -2.40 14.10 -8.57
N ILE A 137 -2.17 14.29 -9.87
CA ILE A 137 -2.94 13.65 -10.94
C ILE A 137 -2.07 12.50 -11.46
N HIS A 138 -2.50 11.26 -11.26
CA HIS A 138 -1.80 10.09 -11.78
C HIS A 138 -2.04 10.00 -13.30
N HIS A 139 -0.99 10.22 -14.09
CA HIS A 139 -1.04 10.00 -15.54
C HIS A 139 -0.91 8.49 -15.80
N GLY A 140 -1.97 7.85 -16.30
CA GLY A 140 -1.88 6.48 -16.83
C GLY A 140 -2.79 5.42 -16.22
N GLU A 141 -3.67 5.76 -15.27
CA GLU A 141 -4.78 4.85 -14.95
C GLU A 141 -5.97 5.19 -15.85
N GLU A 142 -6.49 4.16 -16.53
CA GLU A 142 -7.56 4.28 -17.52
C GLU A 142 -8.74 5.06 -16.93
N PHE A 143 -9.09 6.20 -17.56
CA PHE A 143 -10.29 6.97 -17.27
C PHE A 143 -11.53 6.29 -17.89
N ASN A 144 -11.75 5.01 -17.56
CA ASN A 144 -12.96 4.26 -17.92
C ASN A 144 -13.95 4.25 -16.74
#